data_AF-A0AAQ3TGJ4-F1
#
_entry.id   AF-A0AAQ3TGJ4-F1
#
_cell.length_a   1.000
_cell.length_b   1.000
_cell.length_c   1.000
_cell.angle_alpha   90.00
_cell.angle_beta   90.00
_cell.angle_gamma   90.00
#
_symmetry.space_group_name_H-M   'P 1'
#
loop_
_entity.id
_entity.type
_entity.pdbx_description
1 polymer ?
#
loop_
_entity_poly.entity_id
_entity_poly.type
_entity_poly.pdbx_seq_one_letter_code
_entity_poly.pdbx_strand_id
1 'polypeptide(L)' 'MDVPVSHFMEVYGISENNQAICAEICTDFGPSFDAKAFDGLCKLASDKFKHISATKYLDGSTK' A
#
# COMPACT_ATOMS: atom_id res chain seq x y z
N MET A 1 11.25 27.00 -15.27
CA MET A 1 10.38 26.63 -14.14
C MET A 1 10.45 25.12 -14.03
N ASP A 2 10.97 24.60 -12.92
CA ASP A 2 11.07 23.14 -12.71
C ASP A 2 9.69 22.61 -12.34
N VAL A 3 9.20 21.61 -13.07
CA VAL A 3 7.96 20.91 -12.72
C VAL A 3 8.33 19.93 -11.61
N PRO A 4 7.62 19.93 -10.45
CA PRO A 4 7.91 18.97 -9.40
C PRO A 4 7.76 17.57 -9.99
N VAL A 5 8.85 16.81 -9.96
CA VAL A 5 8.80 15.40 -10.32
C VAL A 5 7.92 14.72 -9.26
N SER A 6 6.82 14.10 -9.68
CA SER A 6 5.99 13.34 -8.76
C SER A 6 6.72 12.06 -8.36
N HIS A 7 7.00 11.91 -7.07
CA HIS A 7 7.58 10.70 -6.50
C HIS A 7 6.48 9.80 -5.96
N PHE A 8 6.65 8.48 -6.11
CA PHE A 8 5.82 7.51 -5.41
C PHE A 8 6.48 7.11 -4.10
N MET A 9 5.70 7.09 -3.03
CA MET A 9 6.18 6.75 -1.69
C MET A 9 5.39 5.56 -1.15
N GLU A 10 6.11 4.60 -0.60
CA GLU A 10 5.57 3.51 0.19
C GLU A 10 5.40 3.99 1.63
N VAL A 11 4.22 3.75 2.20
CA VAL A 11 3.87 4.17 3.56
C VAL A 11 3.34 2.96 4.33
N TYR A 12 4.00 2.64 5.43
CA TYR A 12 3.55 1.65 6.40
C TYR A 12 3.02 2.37 7.64
N GLY A 13 1.89 1.90 8.17
CA GLY A 13 1.28 2.49 9.36
C GLY A 13 -0.13 1.97 9.64
N ILE A 14 -0.75 2.53 10.67
CA ILE A 14 -2.13 2.20 11.07
C ILE A 14 -3.09 3.13 10.33
N SER A 15 -4.11 2.56 9.68
CA SER A 15 -5.20 3.35 9.09
C SER A 15 -6.05 3.97 10.21
N GLU A 16 -6.17 5.29 10.23
CA GLU A 16 -7.10 5.99 11.13
C GLU A 16 -8.54 5.88 10.60
N ASN A 17 -8.68 5.94 9.27
CA ASN A 17 -9.94 5.80 8.54
C ASN A 17 -9.65 5.45 7.06
N ASN A 18 -10.70 5.39 6.24
CA ASN A 18 -10.61 5.02 4.82
C ASN A 18 -9.79 6.00 3.94
N GLN A 19 -9.33 7.13 4.47
CA GLN A 19 -8.61 8.17 3.73
C GLN A 19 -7.32 8.62 4.43
N ALA A 20 -7.00 8.11 5.62
CA ALA A 20 -5.86 8.55 6.42
C ALA A 20 -5.11 7.37 7.04
N ILE A 21 -3.78 7.48 7.04
CA ILE A 21 -2.85 6.51 7.63
C ILE A 21 -1.89 7.28 8.55
N CYS A 22 -1.74 6.82 9.78
CA CYS A 22 -0.66 7.21 10.69
C CYS A 22 0.64 6.54 10.24
N ALA A 23 1.43 7.25 9.43
CA ALA A 23 2.68 6.74 8.90
C ALA A 23 3.71 6.47 10.01
N GLU A 24 4.27 5.25 10.02
CA GLU A 24 5.37 4.82 10.89
C GLU A 24 6.68 4.74 10.10
N ILE A 25 6.62 4.24 8.87
CA ILE A 25 7.77 4.11 7.96
C ILE A 25 7.36 4.62 6.58
N CYS A 26 8.24 5.44 5.99
CA CYS A 26 8.08 5.97 4.65
C CYS A 26 9.32 5.65 3.81
N THR A 27 9.13 5.05 2.63
CA THR A 27 10.21 4.76 1.68
C THR A 27 9.91 5.44 0.34
N ASP A 28 10.81 6.28 -0.15
CA ASP A 28 10.69 6.88 -1.48
C ASP A 28 11.12 5.87 -2.55
N PHE A 29 10.21 5.51 -3.45
CA PHE A 29 10.49 4.65 -4.60
C PHE A 29 11.02 5.41 -5.81
N GLY A 30 10.99 6.74 -5.74
CA GLY A 30 11.44 7.61 -6.81
C GLY A 30 10.42 7.76 -7.94
N PRO A 31 10.84 8.40 -9.04
CA PRO A 31 9.95 8.80 -10.12
C PRO A 31 9.64 7.69 -11.13
N SER A 32 10.43 6.60 -11.14
CA SER A 32 10.31 5.52 -12.12
C SER A 32 9.41 4.37 -11.66
N PHE A 33 8.69 4.53 -10.55
CA PHE A 33 7.81 3.49 -10.03
C PHE A 33 6.53 3.36 -10.87
N ASP A 34 6.24 2.16 -11.36
CA ASP A 34 5.01 1.87 -12.11
C ASP A 34 3.87 1.50 -11.14
N ALA A 35 3.16 2.52 -10.67
CA ALA A 35 2.02 2.34 -9.78
C ALA A 35 0.86 1.52 -10.40
N LYS A 36 0.72 1.52 -11.73
CA LYS A 36 -0.35 0.79 -12.42
C LYS A 36 -0.05 -0.71 -12.42
N ALA A 37 1.18 -1.09 -12.71
CA ALA A 37 1.61 -2.48 -12.60
C ALA A 37 1.49 -2.98 -11.15
N PHE A 38 1.89 -2.17 -10.18
CA PHE A 38 1.79 -2.49 -8.75
C PHE A 38 0.34 -2.69 -8.29
N ASP A 39 -0.60 -1.80 -8.65
CA ASP A 39 -2.03 -1.97 -8.35
C ASP A 39 -2.60 -3.29 -8.94
N GLY A 40 -2.17 -3.65 -10.16
CA GLY A 40 -2.53 -4.93 -10.77
C GLY A 40 -2.05 -6.14 -9.95
N LEU A 41 -0.82 -6.08 -9.40
CA LEU A 41 -0.29 -7.11 -8.52
C LEU A 41 -1.04 -7.16 -7.19
N CYS A 42 -1.36 -6.02 -6.59
CA CYS A 42 -2.13 -5.94 -5.34
C CYS A 42 -3.51 -6.58 -5.49
N LYS A 43 -4.23 -6.30 -6.59
CA LYS A 43 -5.52 -6.92 -6.90
C LYS A 43 -5.39 -8.42 -7.13
N LEU A 44 -4.39 -8.85 -7.92
CA LEU A 44 -4.13 -10.26 -8.18
C LEU A 44 -3.85 -11.03 -6.88
N ALA A 45 -3.04 -10.47 -5.99
CA ALA A 45 -2.71 -11.03 -4.69
C ALA A 45 -3.95 -11.11 -3.79
N SER A 46 -4.70 -10.02 -3.71
CA SER A 46 -5.92 -9.89 -2.91
C SER A 46 -7.03 -10.82 -3.38
N ASP A 47 -7.15 -11.10 -4.68
CA ASP A 47 -8.26 -11.89 -5.21
C ASP A 47 -7.92 -13.36 -5.39
N LYS A 48 -6.79 -13.68 -6.03
CA LYS A 48 -6.48 -15.03 -6.50
C LYS A 48 -5.52 -15.80 -5.59
N PHE A 49 -4.75 -15.09 -4.77
CA PHE A 49 -3.65 -15.65 -4.00
C PHE A 49 -3.79 -15.42 -2.48
N LYS A 50 -5.03 -15.26 -1.99
CA LYS A 50 -5.34 -15.16 -0.55
C LYS A 50 -4.75 -16.31 0.29
N HIS A 51 -4.60 -17.49 -0.31
CA HIS A 51 -4.08 -18.68 0.37
C HIS A 51 -2.54 -18.72 0.48
N ILE A 52 -1.82 -17.87 -0.27
CA ILE A 52 -0.35 -17.75 -0.19
C ILE A 52 0.10 -16.38 0.32
N SER A 53 -0.76 -15.36 0.27
CA SER A 53 -0.50 -14.08 0.93
C SER A 53 -0.84 -14.22 2.41
N ALA A 54 0.15 -13.98 3.28
CA ALA A 54 -0.06 -13.94 4.73
C ALA A 54 -0.80 -12.66 5.14
N THR A 55 -1.99 -12.42 4.58
CA THR A 55 -2.90 -11.41 5.10
C THR A 55 -3.53 -11.96 6.37
N LYS A 56 -2.84 -11.81 7.50
CA LYS A 56 -3.49 -11.86 8.80
C LYS A 56 -4.41 -10.64 8.86
N TYR A 57 -5.66 -10.79 8.47
CA TYR A 57 -6.69 -9.92 9.01
C TYR A 57 -6.54 -10.01 10.54
N LEU A 58 -6.14 -8.91 11.18
CA LEU A 58 -6.41 -8.75 12.59
C LEU A 58 -7.93 -8.69 12.68
N ASP A 59 -8.55 -9.87 12.78
CA ASP A 59 -9.97 -9.98 13.08
C ASP A 59 -10.17 -9.33 14.45
N GLY A 60 -10.62 -8.08 14.42
CA GLY A 60 -11.03 -7.33 15.59
C GLY A 60 -12.31 -7.86 16.23
N SER A 61 -12.86 -9.00 15.77
CA SER A 61 -13.96 -9.70 16.45
C SER A 61 -13.43 -10.41 17.69
N THR A 62 -13.09 -9.61 18.70
CA THR A 62 -13.16 -10.08 20.08
C THR A 62 -14.63 -10.37 20.36
N LYS A 63 -14.94 -11.63 20.66
CA LYS A 63 -16.26 -12.09 21.14
C LYS A 63 -16.76 -11.28 22.32
#